data_AF-A0A1Q3E3N6-F1
#
_entry.id   AF-A0A1Q3E3N6-F1
#
_cell.length_a   1.000
_cell.length_b   1.000
_cell.length_c   1.000
_cell.angle_alpha   90.00
_cell.angle_beta   90.00
_cell.angle_gamma   90.00
#
_symmetry.space_group_name_H-M   'P 1'
#
loop_
_entity.id
_entity.type
_entity.pdbx_description
1 polymer ?
#
loop_
_entity_poly.entity_id
_entity_poly.type
_entity_poly.pdbx_seq_one_letter_code
_entity_poly.pdbx_strand_id
1 'polypeptide(L)'
;MAEAGETASAPFEGPEKLLEIWFAPSAAAVPDANSPEDSRTGLRKVPQVIWKEMLAIVKCEVLSVVSGTEIDAYLLSESSLFVSPHRVILKTCGTTLNLLGLPRILDIAANYANMSSVYQCFYSRKSFMFPERQLGPHRDWQQEVQFLDNIFPNGAAYNVGKVNGDHWLLYMKTPSDDSGAFRSSPHLESPVIGNAFPDYTIEILMSDLSPAAREPFFSTFSSPETPSSHALSLSRSFGITDIFPPHLTTLDAYSFSPCGYSSNALIKWGEDPFFFSSPDMADGTSTVGEGYYTIHVTPEEGWSYASFECNVPLHPNRPSSAPDANTIPDLKTLVQRVVSIFQPGRLSLTLFISSEDNESDETGESPVEAAQRAFRAALCASVMEEKIPSQTNGTNGEISDDNAPSQKVGKRYRRTDKINYEFGAYDLAFASFELSDHK
;
A
#
# COMPACT_ATOMS: atom_id res chain seq x y z
N MET A 1 -36.48 9.29 33.42
CA MET A 1 -35.17 8.69 33.10
C MET A 1 -35.44 7.64 32.04
N ALA A 2 -35.20 7.98 30.79
CA ALA A 2 -35.18 7.04 29.68
C ALA A 2 -33.73 7.07 29.17
N GLU A 3 -33.05 5.93 29.28
CA GLU A 3 -31.73 5.72 28.70
C GLU A 3 -31.83 5.94 27.19
N ALA A 4 -31.04 6.89 26.68
CA ALA A 4 -30.78 7.00 25.26
C ALA A 4 -29.90 5.80 24.89
N GLY A 5 -30.50 4.79 24.27
CA GLY A 5 -29.73 3.72 23.64
C GLY A 5 -28.86 4.32 22.55
N GLU A 6 -27.54 4.24 22.72
CA GLU A 6 -26.58 4.45 21.65
C GLU A 6 -26.96 3.50 20.50
N THR A 7 -27.40 4.06 19.38
CA THR A 7 -27.57 3.29 18.15
C THR A 7 -26.17 2.84 17.73
N ALA A 8 -25.80 1.61 18.07
CA ALA A 8 -24.56 1.00 17.60
C ALA A 8 -24.56 1.09 16.07
N SER A 9 -23.60 1.83 15.51
CA SER A 9 -23.36 1.88 14.08
C SER A 9 -23.13 0.45 13.58
N ALA A 10 -23.68 0.11 12.41
CA ALA A 10 -23.32 -1.15 11.76
C ALA A 10 -21.80 -1.18 11.56
N PRO A 11 -21.15 -2.36 11.66
CA PRO A 11 -19.70 -2.43 11.56
C PRO A 11 -19.22 -1.89 10.21
N PHE A 12 -17.99 -1.38 10.13
CA PHE A 12 -17.40 -0.96 8.87
C PHE A 12 -16.45 -2.04 8.37
N GLU A 13 -16.49 -2.35 7.06
CA GLU A 13 -15.58 -3.32 6.48
C GLU A 13 -14.23 -2.65 6.16
N GLY A 14 -13.24 -2.87 7.02
CA GLY A 14 -11.88 -2.37 6.83
C GLY A 14 -11.15 -2.96 5.62
N PRO A 15 -11.08 -4.30 5.45
CA PRO A 15 -10.38 -4.92 4.34
C PRO A 15 -10.78 -4.36 2.97
N GLU A 16 -9.80 -3.82 2.25
CA GLU A 16 -10.03 -3.14 0.98
C GLU A 16 -10.08 -4.11 -0.20
N LYS A 17 -10.62 -3.58 -1.30
CA LYS A 17 -10.59 -4.14 -2.64
C LYS A 17 -9.61 -3.29 -3.45
N LEU A 18 -8.57 -3.91 -4.00
CA LEU A 18 -7.53 -3.25 -4.78
C LEU A 18 -7.67 -3.66 -6.24
N LEU A 19 -7.82 -2.68 -7.13
CA LEU A 19 -7.87 -2.87 -8.57
C LEU A 19 -6.74 -2.05 -9.21
N GLU A 20 -5.78 -2.74 -9.81
CA GLU A 20 -4.65 -2.15 -10.52
C GLU A 20 -4.72 -2.55 -12.00
N ILE A 21 -4.66 -1.56 -12.89
CA ILE A 21 -4.79 -1.75 -14.34
C ILE A 21 -3.68 -1.00 -15.03
N TRP A 22 -2.91 -1.72 -15.84
CA TRP A 22 -1.87 -1.19 -16.69
C TRP A 22 -2.34 -1.23 -18.14
N PHE A 23 -2.14 -0.14 -18.84
CA PHE A 23 -2.48 0.03 -20.25
C PHE A 23 -1.24 0.03 -21.15
N ALA A 24 -0.05 0.24 -20.57
CA ALA A 24 1.26 0.13 -21.21
C ALA A 24 2.28 -0.35 -20.16
N PRO A 25 3.43 -0.94 -20.59
CA PRO A 25 4.44 -1.46 -19.67
C PRO A 25 5.18 -0.38 -18.86
N SER A 26 5.20 0.87 -19.35
CA SER A 26 5.84 2.00 -18.66
C SER A 26 5.26 3.32 -19.12
N ALA A 27 5.61 4.41 -18.42
CA ALA A 27 5.21 5.77 -18.82
C ALA A 27 5.82 6.19 -20.17
N ALA A 28 6.98 5.64 -20.55
CA ALA A 28 7.60 5.90 -21.84
C ALA A 28 6.91 5.16 -23.01
N ALA A 29 6.10 4.14 -22.71
CA ALA A 29 5.41 3.33 -23.71
C ALA A 29 3.97 3.80 -24.01
N VAL A 30 3.51 4.90 -23.42
CA VAL A 30 2.18 5.46 -23.73
C VAL A 30 2.19 6.16 -25.10
N PRO A 31 1.05 6.22 -25.82
CA PRO A 31 1.01 6.73 -27.20
C PRO A 31 1.55 8.16 -27.40
N ASP A 32 1.43 9.00 -26.38
CA ASP A 32 1.81 10.42 -26.40
C ASP A 32 3.06 10.73 -25.54
N ALA A 33 3.87 9.72 -25.21
CA ALA A 33 5.07 9.88 -24.37
C ALA A 33 6.02 10.99 -24.88
N ASN A 34 6.16 11.13 -26.20
CA ASN A 34 7.02 12.12 -26.85
C ASN A 34 6.33 13.45 -27.19
N SER A 35 5.04 13.60 -26.84
CA SER A 35 4.23 14.79 -27.14
C SER A 35 3.36 15.16 -25.94
N PRO A 36 3.96 15.55 -24.79
CA PRO A 36 3.22 15.89 -23.59
C PRO A 36 2.37 17.14 -23.78
N GLU A 37 1.15 17.12 -23.24
CA GLU A 37 0.26 18.28 -23.14
C GLU A 37 0.32 18.77 -21.68
N ASP A 38 0.70 20.03 -21.46
CA ASP A 38 0.91 20.60 -20.12
C ASP A 38 1.80 19.74 -19.20
N SER A 39 2.87 19.16 -19.78
CA SER A 39 3.80 18.24 -19.10
C SER A 39 3.17 16.93 -18.61
N ARG A 40 2.04 16.51 -19.19
CA ARG A 40 1.30 15.30 -18.83
C ARG A 40 1.06 14.42 -20.06
N THR A 41 1.02 13.11 -19.83
CA THR A 41 0.86 12.08 -20.87
C THR A 41 -0.10 10.98 -20.39
N GLY A 42 -0.58 10.17 -21.33
CA GLY A 42 -1.42 9.01 -21.05
C GLY A 42 -2.64 9.35 -20.20
N LEU A 43 -2.90 8.54 -19.16
CA LEU A 43 -4.07 8.70 -18.27
C LEU A 43 -4.02 9.97 -17.43
N ARG A 44 -2.84 10.58 -17.25
CA ARG A 44 -2.71 11.82 -16.48
C ARG A 44 -3.26 13.03 -17.24
N LYS A 45 -3.36 13.03 -18.57
CA LYS A 45 -4.01 14.15 -19.26
C LYS A 45 -5.54 14.15 -19.13
N VAL A 46 -6.13 13.05 -18.65
CA VAL A 46 -7.57 12.91 -18.51
C VAL A 46 -8.09 13.94 -17.50
N PRO A 47 -9.11 14.76 -17.86
CA PRO A 47 -9.64 15.77 -16.96
C PRO A 47 -10.19 15.18 -15.66
N GLN A 48 -9.90 15.82 -14.53
CA GLN A 48 -10.31 15.37 -13.19
C GLN A 48 -11.81 15.06 -13.07
N VAL A 49 -12.67 15.80 -13.78
CA VAL A 49 -14.13 15.60 -13.77
C VAL A 49 -14.52 14.20 -14.29
N ILE A 50 -13.78 13.66 -15.25
CA ILE A 50 -14.02 12.33 -15.82
C ILE A 50 -13.70 11.24 -14.79
N TRP A 51 -12.63 11.42 -14.01
CA TRP A 51 -12.33 10.53 -12.87
C TRP A 51 -13.40 10.63 -11.78
N LYS A 52 -13.92 11.83 -11.48
CA LYS A 52 -15.03 12.00 -10.53
C LYS A 52 -16.31 11.29 -10.98
N GLU A 53 -16.63 11.31 -12.26
CA GLU A 53 -17.76 10.54 -12.82
C GLU A 53 -17.56 9.03 -12.64
N MET A 54 -16.34 8.52 -12.86
CA MET A 54 -16.01 7.11 -12.60
C MET A 54 -16.14 6.77 -11.11
N LEU A 55 -15.62 7.61 -10.23
CA LEU A 55 -15.68 7.42 -8.79
C LEU A 55 -17.13 7.43 -8.27
N ALA A 56 -18.01 8.23 -8.88
CA ALA A 56 -19.43 8.22 -8.55
C ALA A 56 -20.12 6.87 -8.82
N ILE A 57 -19.68 6.11 -9.83
CA ILE A 57 -20.18 4.75 -10.11
C ILE A 57 -19.91 3.81 -8.93
N VAL A 58 -18.73 3.93 -8.33
CA VAL A 58 -18.28 3.10 -7.21
C VAL A 58 -18.61 3.70 -5.84
N LYS A 59 -19.37 4.81 -5.82
CA LYS A 59 -19.83 5.57 -4.65
C LYS A 59 -18.69 6.18 -3.81
N CYS A 60 -17.64 6.64 -4.48
CA CYS A 60 -16.55 7.36 -3.87
C CYS A 60 -16.61 8.84 -4.25
N GLU A 61 -16.30 9.72 -3.29
CA GLU A 61 -16.12 11.16 -3.53
C GLU A 61 -14.64 11.53 -3.36
N VAL A 62 -14.17 12.52 -4.12
CA VAL A 62 -12.80 13.05 -3.99
C VAL A 62 -12.78 14.08 -2.87
N LEU A 63 -12.02 13.80 -1.81
CA LEU A 63 -11.82 14.72 -0.67
C LEU A 63 -10.73 15.75 -0.99
N SER A 64 -9.62 15.28 -1.57
CA SER A 64 -8.46 16.09 -1.93
C SER A 64 -7.63 15.38 -3.00
N VAL A 65 -6.76 16.14 -3.67
CA VAL A 65 -5.86 15.63 -4.70
C VAL A 65 -4.49 16.25 -4.51
N VAL A 66 -3.45 15.42 -4.59
CA VAL A 66 -2.05 15.83 -4.72
C VAL A 66 -1.51 15.33 -6.04
N SER A 67 -0.85 16.20 -6.79
CA SER A 67 -0.18 15.85 -8.04
C SER A 67 1.32 15.91 -7.86
N GLY A 68 1.98 14.79 -8.16
CA GLY A 68 3.43 14.65 -8.23
C GLY A 68 3.95 14.75 -9.65
N THR A 69 5.21 14.36 -9.86
CA THR A 69 5.84 14.36 -11.19
C THR A 69 5.36 13.21 -12.06
N GLU A 70 5.04 12.05 -11.48
CA GLU A 70 4.67 10.83 -12.19
C GLU A 70 3.27 10.32 -11.82
N ILE A 71 2.76 10.71 -10.65
CA ILE A 71 1.52 10.17 -10.08
C ILE A 71 0.62 11.32 -9.63
N ASP A 72 -0.67 11.22 -9.93
CA ASP A 72 -1.69 11.94 -9.17
C ASP A 72 -2.31 11.03 -8.13
N ALA A 73 -2.39 11.49 -6.88
CA ALA A 73 -3.03 10.81 -5.77
C ALA A 73 -4.34 11.51 -5.41
N TYR A 74 -5.44 10.78 -5.44
CA TYR A 74 -6.78 11.22 -5.07
C TYR A 74 -7.14 10.57 -3.75
N LEU A 75 -7.28 11.36 -2.70
CA LEU A 75 -7.80 10.89 -1.43
C LEU A 75 -9.32 10.86 -1.50
N LEU A 76 -9.92 9.70 -1.22
CA LEU A 76 -11.35 9.45 -1.40
C LEU A 76 -12.08 9.33 -0.07
N SER A 77 -13.40 9.46 -0.12
CA SER A 77 -14.29 9.17 1.01
C SER A 77 -14.18 7.73 1.50
N GLU A 78 -13.83 6.80 0.62
CA GLU A 78 -13.77 5.35 0.87
C GLU A 78 -12.47 4.77 0.30
N SER A 79 -11.31 5.32 0.68
CA SER A 79 -9.92 4.95 0.31
C SER A 79 -9.23 5.85 -0.73
N SER A 80 -8.71 5.34 -1.85
CA SER A 80 -7.71 6.05 -2.68
C SER A 80 -7.75 5.70 -4.17
N LEU A 81 -7.40 6.67 -5.02
CA LEU A 81 -7.14 6.46 -6.45
C LEU A 81 -5.77 7.06 -6.82
N PHE A 82 -4.93 6.29 -7.50
CA PHE A 82 -3.65 6.76 -8.06
C PHE A 82 -3.68 6.66 -9.58
N VAL A 83 -3.23 7.71 -10.25
CA VAL A 83 -3.19 7.80 -11.71
C VAL A 83 -1.79 8.17 -12.18
N SER A 84 -1.14 7.23 -12.88
CA SER A 84 0.12 7.41 -13.62
C SER A 84 -0.17 7.41 -15.12
N PRO A 85 0.77 7.80 -16.01
CA PRO A 85 0.49 7.83 -17.45
C PRO A 85 -0.02 6.51 -18.04
N HIS A 86 0.49 5.38 -17.55
CA HIS A 86 0.24 4.04 -18.08
C HIS A 86 -0.58 3.15 -17.14
N ARG A 87 -0.88 3.61 -15.92
CA ARG A 87 -1.43 2.78 -14.84
C ARG A 87 -2.45 3.54 -13.99
N VAL A 88 -3.51 2.84 -13.58
CA VAL A 88 -4.48 3.30 -12.57
C VAL A 88 -4.57 2.28 -11.45
N ILE A 89 -4.58 2.75 -10.21
CA ILE A 89 -4.81 1.95 -9.01
C ILE A 89 -6.02 2.53 -8.27
N LEU A 90 -7.09 1.74 -8.15
CA LEU A 90 -8.30 2.09 -7.40
C LEU A 90 -8.42 1.15 -6.20
N LYS A 91 -8.27 1.71 -5.01
CA LYS A 91 -8.46 1.02 -3.75
C LYS A 91 -9.72 1.54 -3.05
N THR A 92 -10.58 0.63 -2.61
CA THR A 92 -11.84 0.99 -1.96
C THR A 92 -12.18 0.09 -0.79
N CYS A 93 -12.76 0.63 0.28
CA CYS A 93 -13.17 -0.11 1.49
C CYS A 93 -14.70 -0.13 1.67
N GLY A 94 -15.19 -0.67 2.78
CA GLY A 94 -16.62 -0.75 3.06
C GLY A 94 -17.38 -1.67 2.10
N THR A 95 -18.56 -1.25 1.67
CA THR A 95 -19.43 -1.97 0.72
C THR A 95 -19.37 -1.37 -0.69
N THR A 96 -18.30 -0.62 -1.01
CA THR A 96 -18.03 -0.11 -2.35
C THR A 96 -17.89 -1.24 -3.36
N LEU A 97 -18.17 -0.92 -4.63
CA LEU A 97 -18.25 -1.88 -5.73
C LEU A 97 -17.19 -1.58 -6.80
N ASN A 98 -15.90 -1.58 -6.44
CA ASN A 98 -14.83 -1.09 -7.33
C ASN A 98 -14.79 -1.78 -8.70
N LEU A 99 -15.14 -3.07 -8.78
CA LEU A 99 -15.22 -3.79 -10.05
C LEU A 99 -16.26 -3.20 -11.01
N LEU A 100 -17.32 -2.56 -10.52
CA LEU A 100 -18.27 -1.84 -11.38
C LEU A 100 -17.68 -0.56 -12.00
N GLY A 101 -16.57 -0.05 -11.46
CA GLY A 101 -15.82 1.05 -12.05
C GLY A 101 -14.95 0.62 -13.25
N LEU A 102 -14.58 -0.67 -13.32
CA LEU A 102 -13.67 -1.19 -14.34
C LEU A 102 -14.12 -0.86 -15.78
N PRO A 103 -15.37 -1.09 -16.21
CA PRO A 103 -15.81 -0.70 -17.55
C PRO A 103 -15.58 0.78 -17.87
N ARG A 104 -15.86 1.68 -16.92
CA ARG A 104 -15.64 3.12 -17.11
C ARG A 104 -14.15 3.45 -17.17
N ILE A 105 -13.29 2.77 -16.40
CA ILE A 105 -11.84 2.96 -16.47
C ILE A 105 -11.32 2.56 -17.86
N LEU A 106 -11.80 1.44 -18.42
CA LEU A 106 -11.44 1.01 -19.78
C LEU A 106 -11.90 2.04 -20.83
N ASP A 107 -13.13 2.56 -20.70
CA ASP A 107 -13.63 3.61 -21.59
C ASP A 107 -12.79 4.90 -21.50
N ILE A 108 -12.34 5.27 -20.31
CA ILE A 108 -11.48 6.43 -20.09
C ILE A 108 -10.16 6.25 -20.83
N ALA A 109 -9.49 5.12 -20.62
CA ALA A 109 -8.21 4.84 -21.26
C ALA A 109 -8.32 4.83 -22.79
N ALA A 110 -9.36 4.19 -23.34
CA ALA A 110 -9.57 4.11 -24.78
C ALA A 110 -9.86 5.48 -25.41
N ASN A 111 -10.77 6.26 -24.81
CA ASN A 111 -11.30 7.47 -25.47
C ASN A 111 -10.56 8.76 -25.11
N TYR A 112 -9.87 8.80 -23.96
CA TYR A 112 -9.17 10.00 -23.51
C TYR A 112 -7.64 9.84 -23.52
N ALA A 113 -7.12 8.60 -23.50
CA ALA A 113 -5.68 8.34 -23.52
C ALA A 113 -5.21 7.52 -24.74
N ASN A 114 -6.11 7.16 -25.66
CA ASN A 114 -5.83 6.33 -26.83
C ASN A 114 -5.21 4.96 -26.49
N MET A 115 -5.56 4.39 -25.33
CA MET A 115 -5.09 3.10 -24.87
C MET A 115 -6.27 2.13 -24.76
N SER A 116 -6.58 1.46 -25.87
CA SER A 116 -7.75 0.56 -25.98
C SER A 116 -7.46 -0.89 -25.58
N SER A 117 -6.24 -1.19 -25.13
CA SER A 117 -5.82 -2.53 -24.70
C SER A 117 -5.26 -2.47 -23.29
N VAL A 118 -5.59 -3.48 -22.49
CA VAL A 118 -5.01 -3.68 -21.16
C VAL A 118 -3.74 -4.49 -21.32
N TYR A 119 -2.62 -3.95 -20.83
CA TYR A 119 -1.34 -4.64 -20.77
C TYR A 119 -1.38 -5.73 -19.68
N GLN A 120 -1.81 -5.34 -18.46
CA GLN A 120 -2.03 -6.27 -17.36
C GLN A 120 -3.05 -5.71 -16.36
N CYS A 121 -3.67 -6.60 -15.58
CA CYS A 121 -4.62 -6.23 -14.53
C CYS A 121 -4.41 -7.12 -13.31
N PHE A 122 -4.45 -6.51 -12.13
CA PHE A 122 -4.47 -7.19 -10.84
C PHE A 122 -5.71 -6.74 -10.08
N TYR A 123 -6.48 -7.71 -9.58
CA TYR A 123 -7.53 -7.46 -8.61
C TYR A 123 -7.22 -8.30 -7.38
N SER A 124 -7.11 -7.67 -6.23
CA SER A 124 -6.81 -8.38 -4.99
C SER A 124 -7.59 -7.83 -3.81
N ARG A 125 -7.69 -8.68 -2.78
CA ARG A 125 -8.20 -8.30 -1.48
C ARG A 125 -7.84 -9.32 -0.43
N LYS A 126 -7.78 -8.88 0.83
CA LYS A 126 -7.83 -9.78 1.98
C LYS A 126 -9.24 -10.37 2.13
N SER A 127 -9.34 -11.52 2.77
CA SER A 127 -10.61 -12.07 3.26
C SER A 127 -11.39 -11.04 4.08
N PHE A 128 -12.67 -10.83 3.75
CA PHE A 128 -13.52 -9.89 4.48
C PHE A 128 -13.78 -10.33 5.92
N MET A 129 -13.99 -9.37 6.81
CA MET A 129 -14.53 -9.59 8.15
C MET A 129 -16.04 -9.83 8.11
N PHE A 130 -16.75 -9.15 7.19
CA PHE A 130 -18.22 -9.21 7.06
C PHE A 130 -18.65 -9.55 5.62
N PRO A 131 -18.26 -10.72 5.07
CA PRO A 131 -18.57 -11.09 3.69
C PRO A 131 -20.08 -11.06 3.37
N GLU A 132 -20.94 -11.39 4.34
CA GLU A 132 -22.40 -11.39 4.20
C GLU A 132 -23.01 -9.99 3.97
N ARG A 133 -22.25 -8.93 4.24
CA ARG A 133 -22.67 -7.54 4.03
C ARG A 133 -22.22 -6.97 2.69
N GLN A 134 -21.35 -7.67 1.98
CA GLN A 134 -20.88 -7.24 0.68
C GLN A 134 -21.99 -7.35 -0.38
N LEU A 135 -21.93 -6.44 -1.35
CA LEU A 135 -22.88 -6.37 -2.46
C LEU A 135 -22.23 -6.91 -3.73
N GLY A 136 -23.05 -7.43 -4.66
CA GLY A 136 -22.53 -8.00 -5.91
C GLY A 136 -21.76 -6.96 -6.72
N PRO A 137 -20.61 -7.32 -7.34
CA PRO A 137 -20.09 -8.68 -7.49
C PRO A 137 -19.30 -9.23 -6.29
N HIS A 138 -19.11 -8.49 -5.20
CA HIS A 138 -18.20 -8.81 -4.08
C HIS A 138 -18.76 -9.73 -3.00
N ARG A 139 -19.88 -10.41 -3.26
CA ARG A 139 -20.51 -11.31 -2.27
C ARG A 139 -19.66 -12.53 -1.96
N ASP A 140 -18.94 -13.02 -2.95
CA ASP A 140 -17.99 -14.11 -2.82
C ASP A 140 -16.94 -14.02 -3.92
N TRP A 141 -15.86 -14.78 -3.74
CA TRP A 141 -14.73 -14.79 -4.66
C TRP A 141 -15.11 -15.29 -6.06
N GLN A 142 -16.04 -16.23 -6.17
CA GLN A 142 -16.42 -16.82 -7.46
C GLN A 142 -17.14 -15.79 -8.34
N GLN A 143 -17.99 -14.95 -7.76
CA GLN A 143 -18.67 -13.86 -8.48
C GLN A 143 -17.69 -12.77 -8.94
N GLU A 144 -16.68 -12.45 -8.13
CA GLU A 144 -15.62 -11.49 -8.51
C GLU A 144 -14.80 -12.02 -9.69
N VAL A 145 -14.38 -13.29 -9.63
CA VAL A 145 -13.67 -13.96 -10.73
C VAL A 145 -14.54 -14.01 -11.99
N GLN A 146 -15.81 -14.42 -11.87
CA GLN A 146 -16.71 -14.48 -13.02
C GLN A 146 -16.93 -13.10 -13.66
N PHE A 147 -17.03 -12.04 -12.85
CA PHE A 147 -17.14 -10.68 -13.36
C PHE A 147 -15.90 -10.30 -14.19
N LEU A 148 -14.72 -10.63 -13.70
CA LEU A 148 -13.45 -10.33 -14.36
C LEU A 148 -13.22 -11.19 -15.62
N ASP A 149 -13.55 -12.49 -15.58
CA ASP A 149 -13.45 -13.40 -16.74
C ASP A 149 -14.36 -12.97 -17.89
N ASN A 150 -15.50 -12.33 -17.60
CA ASN A 150 -16.39 -11.76 -18.62
C ASN A 150 -15.77 -10.56 -19.35
N ILE A 151 -14.73 -9.93 -18.78
CA ILE A 151 -14.03 -8.77 -19.34
C ILE A 151 -12.68 -9.18 -19.94
N PHE A 152 -11.92 -10.01 -19.21
CA PHE A 152 -10.58 -10.42 -19.58
C PHE A 152 -10.52 -11.92 -19.89
N PRO A 153 -10.25 -12.32 -21.14
CA PRO A 153 -10.03 -13.72 -21.44
C PRO A 153 -8.71 -14.20 -20.81
N ASN A 154 -8.66 -15.46 -20.37
CA ASN A 154 -7.48 -16.10 -19.79
C ASN A 154 -6.94 -15.37 -18.55
N GLY A 155 -7.83 -14.93 -17.66
CA GLY A 155 -7.45 -14.55 -16.29
C GLY A 155 -7.07 -15.76 -15.46
N ALA A 156 -6.32 -15.51 -14.38
CA ALA A 156 -5.97 -16.52 -13.40
C ALA A 156 -6.31 -16.03 -11.99
N ALA A 157 -6.98 -16.87 -11.22
CA ALA A 157 -7.44 -16.58 -9.87
C ALA A 157 -6.73 -17.49 -8.85
N TYR A 158 -6.28 -16.91 -7.73
CA TYR A 158 -5.47 -17.55 -6.70
C TYR A 158 -6.01 -17.24 -5.31
N ASN A 159 -5.88 -18.21 -4.41
CA ASN A 159 -6.09 -18.03 -2.98
C ASN A 159 -4.74 -18.27 -2.27
N VAL A 160 -4.26 -17.25 -1.57
CA VAL A 160 -2.96 -17.22 -0.91
C VAL A 160 -3.18 -17.19 0.60
N GLY A 161 -2.87 -18.30 1.28
CA GLY A 161 -3.06 -18.44 2.71
C GLY A 161 -4.04 -19.56 3.09
N LYS A 162 -4.55 -19.50 4.32
CA LYS A 162 -5.48 -20.52 4.82
C LYS A 162 -6.89 -20.22 4.33
N VAL A 163 -7.44 -21.10 3.50
CA VAL A 163 -8.82 -20.98 2.99
C VAL A 163 -9.89 -20.89 4.09
N ASN A 164 -9.60 -21.44 5.27
CA ASN A 164 -10.46 -21.43 6.45
C ASN A 164 -10.02 -20.41 7.52
N GLY A 165 -9.19 -19.44 7.16
CA GLY A 165 -8.70 -18.39 8.05
C GLY A 165 -8.30 -17.16 7.27
N ASP A 166 -7.31 -16.42 7.78
CA ASP A 166 -6.76 -15.26 7.09
C ASP A 166 -6.07 -15.66 5.79
N HIS A 167 -6.61 -15.16 4.68
CA HIS A 167 -6.06 -15.36 3.35
C HIS A 167 -6.21 -14.10 2.49
N TRP A 168 -5.48 -14.08 1.39
CA TRP A 168 -5.48 -13.02 0.39
C TRP A 168 -5.87 -13.63 -0.95
N LEU A 169 -6.68 -12.92 -1.72
CA LEU A 169 -7.21 -13.36 -3.00
C LEU A 169 -6.61 -12.49 -4.08
N LEU A 170 -6.29 -13.12 -5.21
CA LEU A 170 -5.72 -12.47 -6.38
C LEU A 170 -6.37 -12.98 -7.63
N TYR A 171 -6.81 -12.07 -8.47
CA TYR A 171 -7.04 -12.30 -9.87
C TYR A 171 -6.01 -11.51 -10.65
N MET A 172 -5.37 -12.13 -11.63
CA MET A 172 -4.44 -11.45 -12.51
C MET A 172 -4.70 -11.81 -13.97
N LYS A 173 -4.52 -10.80 -14.82
CA LYS A 173 -4.40 -10.94 -16.25
C LYS A 173 -3.03 -10.41 -16.66
N THR A 174 -2.18 -11.29 -17.15
CA THR A 174 -0.87 -10.94 -17.71
C THR A 174 -0.93 -10.85 -19.24
N PRO A 175 0.04 -10.18 -19.89
CA PRO A 175 0.16 -10.18 -21.34
C PRO A 175 0.21 -11.64 -21.83
N SER A 176 -0.71 -12.01 -22.72
CA SER A 176 -0.67 -13.34 -23.34
C SER A 176 0.28 -13.31 -24.53
N ASP A 177 1.02 -14.39 -24.78
CA ASP A 177 1.89 -14.53 -25.95
C ASP A 177 1.16 -14.33 -27.29
N ASP A 178 -0.14 -14.60 -27.33
CA ASP A 178 -1.01 -14.46 -28.50
C ASP A 178 -1.43 -13.00 -28.81
N SER A 179 -1.09 -12.03 -27.96
CA SER A 179 -1.47 -10.62 -28.15
C SER A 179 -0.54 -9.94 -29.16
N GLY A 180 -0.74 -10.19 -30.46
CA GLY A 180 0.01 -9.58 -31.56
C GLY A 180 0.01 -8.03 -31.57
N ALA A 181 -0.84 -7.39 -30.77
CA ALA A 181 -0.91 -5.94 -30.61
C ALA A 181 0.37 -5.32 -30.01
N PHE A 182 1.08 -6.03 -29.12
CA PHE A 182 2.34 -5.55 -28.54
C PHE A 182 3.59 -6.07 -29.27
N ARG A 183 3.44 -7.02 -30.20
CA ARG A 183 4.54 -7.61 -30.99
C ARG A 183 4.81 -6.89 -32.33
N SER A 184 4.08 -5.83 -32.65
CA SER A 184 4.15 -5.14 -33.94
C SER A 184 5.31 -4.13 -34.04
N SER A 185 6.53 -4.56 -33.71
CA SER A 185 7.77 -3.90 -34.15
C SER A 185 8.87 -4.95 -34.30
N PRO A 186 9.00 -5.59 -35.48
CA PRO A 186 10.15 -6.43 -35.77
C PRO A 186 11.36 -5.50 -36.01
N HIS A 187 12.39 -5.61 -35.17
CA HIS A 187 13.67 -4.87 -35.24
C HIS A 187 13.73 -3.46 -34.62
N LEU A 188 13.08 -3.22 -33.50
CA LEU A 188 13.72 -2.36 -32.50
C LEU A 188 14.46 -3.31 -31.55
N GLU A 189 15.79 -3.35 -31.63
CA GLU A 189 16.59 -3.58 -30.42
C GLU A 189 15.91 -2.75 -29.34
N SER A 190 15.33 -3.37 -28.30
CA SER A 190 14.75 -2.62 -27.19
C SER A 190 15.79 -1.58 -26.81
N PRO A 191 15.55 -0.26 -27.01
CA PRO A 191 16.39 0.70 -26.36
C PRO A 191 16.24 0.36 -24.88
N VAL A 192 17.38 0.17 -24.22
CA VAL A 192 17.56 -0.27 -22.82
C VAL A 192 17.02 0.79 -21.85
N ILE A 193 15.79 1.23 -22.05
CA ILE A 193 15.02 2.12 -21.19
C ILE A 193 13.78 1.32 -20.73
N GLY A 194 14.00 0.05 -20.38
CA GLY A 194 13.14 -0.63 -19.41
C GLY A 194 13.29 0.08 -18.07
N ASN A 195 12.25 0.09 -17.23
CA ASN A 195 12.36 0.68 -15.90
C ASN A 195 13.62 0.11 -15.23
N ALA A 196 14.56 0.97 -14.81
CA ALA A 196 15.75 0.54 -14.08
C ALA A 196 15.43 -0.13 -12.73
N PHE A 197 14.16 -0.15 -12.34
CA PHE A 197 13.63 -0.68 -11.10
C PHE A 197 12.48 -1.65 -11.39
N PRO A 198 12.41 -2.79 -10.66
CA PRO A 198 11.27 -3.67 -10.76
C PRO A 198 10.00 -2.96 -10.29
N ASP A 199 8.86 -3.32 -10.90
CA ASP A 199 7.57 -3.02 -10.29
C ASP A 199 7.51 -3.70 -8.93
N TYR A 200 7.07 -2.96 -7.92
CA TYR A 200 7.21 -3.31 -6.52
C TYR A 200 5.98 -2.82 -5.78
N THR A 201 5.27 -3.69 -5.09
CA THR A 201 4.11 -3.31 -4.27
C THR A 201 4.09 -4.11 -2.98
N ILE A 202 4.28 -3.44 -1.85
CA ILE A 202 4.09 -4.03 -0.52
C ILE A 202 2.74 -3.62 0.06
N GLU A 203 2.00 -4.59 0.62
CA GLU A 203 0.88 -4.31 1.51
C GLU A 203 1.15 -4.87 2.92
N ILE A 204 0.79 -4.12 3.95
CA ILE A 204 0.80 -4.53 5.34
C ILE A 204 -0.63 -4.38 5.86
N LEU A 205 -1.30 -5.51 6.05
CA LEU A 205 -2.73 -5.56 6.40
C LEU A 205 -2.86 -6.00 7.85
N MET A 206 -3.43 -5.13 8.68
CA MET A 206 -3.31 -5.17 10.13
C MET A 206 -4.69 -5.25 10.77
N SER A 207 -4.89 -6.18 11.70
CA SER A 207 -6.14 -6.37 12.42
C SER A 207 -5.88 -6.45 13.93
N ASP A 208 -6.94 -6.22 14.71
CA ASP A 208 -6.90 -6.24 16.18
C ASP A 208 -5.88 -5.20 16.70
N LEU A 209 -5.98 -3.96 16.22
CA LEU A 209 -5.12 -2.85 16.62
C LEU A 209 -5.23 -2.61 18.14
N SER A 210 -4.10 -2.30 18.78
CA SER A 210 -4.08 -1.99 20.21
C SER A 210 -4.95 -0.76 20.55
N PRO A 211 -5.46 -0.60 21.78
CA PRO A 211 -6.18 0.60 22.21
C PRO A 211 -5.41 1.90 21.92
N ALA A 212 -4.12 1.93 22.25
CA ALA A 212 -3.24 3.08 22.00
C ALA A 212 -3.09 3.40 20.49
N ALA A 213 -3.26 2.39 19.62
CA ALA A 213 -3.15 2.55 18.18
C ALA A 213 -4.47 2.85 17.46
N ARG A 214 -5.60 2.81 18.16
CA ARG A 214 -6.92 3.11 17.59
C ARG A 214 -7.55 4.37 18.17
N GLU A 215 -7.36 4.64 19.47
CA GLU A 215 -7.95 5.77 20.18
C GLU A 215 -7.70 7.13 19.51
N PRO A 216 -6.48 7.45 19.00
CA PRO A 216 -6.23 8.74 18.35
C PRO A 216 -7.03 8.99 17.06
N PHE A 217 -7.58 7.94 16.44
CA PHE A 217 -8.38 8.02 15.22
C PHE A 217 -9.88 8.18 15.48
N PHE A 218 -10.31 8.28 16.74
CA PHE A 218 -11.63 8.76 17.10
C PHE A 218 -11.61 10.28 17.11
N SER A 219 -12.30 10.88 16.16
CA SER A 219 -12.23 12.30 15.89
C SER A 219 -13.04 13.09 16.93
N THR A 220 -12.34 13.90 17.71
CA THR A 220 -12.94 14.97 18.52
C THR A 220 -12.34 16.32 18.14
N PHE A 221 -12.30 16.66 16.84
CA PHE A 221 -11.86 17.99 16.42
C PHE A 221 -12.99 19.02 16.62
N SER A 222 -12.62 20.19 17.12
CA SER A 222 -13.55 21.30 17.38
C SER A 222 -13.35 22.41 16.35
N SER A 223 -14.42 23.08 15.97
CA SER A 223 -14.34 24.25 15.07
C SER A 223 -13.39 25.30 15.68
N PRO A 224 -12.40 25.84 14.94
CA PRO A 224 -12.32 25.95 13.47
C PRO A 224 -11.44 24.90 12.74
N GLU A 225 -11.07 23.80 13.39
CA GLU A 225 -10.18 22.79 12.77
C GLU A 225 -10.89 22.02 11.64
N THR A 226 -10.22 21.89 10.49
CA THR A 226 -10.72 21.09 9.35
C THR A 226 -10.32 19.62 9.49
N PRO A 227 -11.06 18.68 8.88
CA PRO A 227 -10.68 17.27 8.83
C PRO A 227 -9.24 17.02 8.36
N SER A 228 -8.79 17.76 7.34
CA SER A 228 -7.43 17.63 6.79
C SER A 228 -6.36 18.19 7.73
N SER A 229 -6.59 19.37 8.33
CA SER A 229 -5.63 19.94 9.30
C SER A 229 -5.49 19.06 10.55
N HIS A 230 -6.60 18.50 11.03
CA HIS A 230 -6.60 17.53 12.13
C HIS A 230 -5.80 16.28 11.76
N ALA A 231 -6.07 15.69 10.59
CA ALA A 231 -5.36 14.51 10.12
C ALA A 231 -3.85 14.72 9.98
N LEU A 232 -3.42 15.87 9.46
CA LEU A 232 -2.00 16.21 9.36
C LEU A 232 -1.35 16.39 10.74
N SER A 233 -2.07 16.99 11.71
CA SER A 233 -1.61 17.08 13.10
C SER A 233 -1.45 15.70 13.73
N LEU A 234 -2.48 14.85 13.58
CA LEU A 234 -2.47 13.47 14.03
C LEU A 234 -1.31 12.69 13.41
N SER A 235 -1.11 12.82 12.10
CA SER A 235 -0.02 12.15 11.37
C SER A 235 1.36 12.46 11.94
N ARG A 236 1.60 13.72 12.33
CA ARG A 236 2.86 14.14 12.98
C ARG A 236 2.98 13.56 14.38
N SER A 237 1.92 13.65 15.17
CA SER A 237 1.94 13.18 16.57
C SER A 237 2.09 11.67 16.70
N PHE A 238 1.62 10.93 15.70
CA PHE A 238 1.53 9.47 15.71
C PHE A 238 2.66 8.80 14.90
N GLY A 239 3.57 9.57 14.30
CA GLY A 239 4.75 9.07 13.58
C GLY A 239 4.50 8.66 12.12
N ILE A 240 3.32 8.93 11.56
CA ILE A 240 3.01 8.64 10.14
C ILE A 240 3.91 9.47 9.21
N THR A 241 4.21 10.72 9.58
CA THR A 241 5.10 11.59 8.80
C THR A 241 6.54 11.08 8.71
N ASP A 242 6.92 10.16 9.61
CA ASP A 242 8.30 9.68 9.74
C ASP A 242 8.49 8.30 9.09
N ILE A 243 7.44 7.74 8.46
CA ILE A 243 7.53 6.48 7.71
C ILE A 243 8.56 6.61 6.58
N PHE A 244 8.53 7.73 5.85
CA PHE A 244 9.50 8.14 4.83
C PHE A 244 10.08 9.52 5.15
N PRO A 245 11.22 9.92 4.57
CA PRO A 245 11.82 11.23 4.79
C PRO A 245 10.83 12.38 4.50
N PRO A 246 10.57 13.28 5.47
CA PRO A 246 9.58 14.34 5.28
C PRO A 246 9.90 15.29 4.12
N HIS A 247 11.19 15.51 3.82
CA HIS A 247 11.59 16.40 2.73
C HIS A 247 11.40 15.80 1.33
N LEU A 248 11.18 14.48 1.22
CA LEU A 248 10.89 13.78 -0.03
C LEU A 248 9.40 13.40 -0.15
N THR A 249 8.61 13.66 0.90
CA THR A 249 7.25 13.15 1.03
C THR A 249 6.24 14.28 1.02
N THR A 250 5.28 14.22 0.09
CA THR A 250 4.09 15.08 0.15
C THR A 250 2.93 14.25 0.69
N LEU A 251 2.51 14.51 1.93
CA LEU A 251 1.42 13.81 2.61
C LEU A 251 0.12 14.61 2.52
N ASP A 252 -0.94 13.94 2.11
CA ASP A 252 -2.33 14.39 2.14
C ASP A 252 -3.14 13.45 3.02
N ALA A 253 -3.86 13.99 4.00
CA ALA A 253 -4.51 13.20 5.03
C ALA A 253 -5.89 13.76 5.39
N TYR A 254 -6.78 12.89 5.84
CA TYR A 254 -8.15 13.22 6.23
C TYR A 254 -8.62 12.41 7.44
N SER A 255 -9.27 13.08 8.39
CA SER A 255 -9.89 12.46 9.57
C SER A 255 -11.40 12.43 9.41
N PHE A 256 -11.99 11.25 9.53
CA PHE A 256 -13.43 11.04 9.37
C PHE A 256 -14.16 11.24 10.69
N SER A 257 -15.45 11.58 10.62
CA SER A 257 -16.32 11.75 11.78
C SER A 257 -17.39 10.65 11.79
N PRO A 258 -17.64 9.97 12.93
CA PRO A 258 -17.04 10.21 14.25
C PRO A 258 -15.62 9.65 14.42
N CYS A 259 -15.16 8.77 13.53
CA CYS A 259 -13.83 8.19 13.58
C CYS A 259 -13.36 7.75 12.20
N GLY A 260 -12.08 7.45 12.08
CA GLY A 260 -11.44 6.94 10.87
C GLY A 260 -10.39 7.91 10.33
N TYR A 261 -9.45 7.36 9.56
CA TYR A 261 -8.37 8.13 8.95
C TYR A 261 -8.01 7.55 7.60
N SER A 262 -7.65 8.42 6.68
CA SER A 262 -7.03 8.02 5.42
C SER A 262 -5.96 9.01 5.01
N SER A 263 -4.92 8.53 4.34
CA SER A 263 -3.90 9.39 3.78
C SER A 263 -3.28 8.81 2.52
N ASN A 264 -2.89 9.70 1.62
CA ASN A 264 -2.02 9.42 0.49
C ASN A 264 -0.74 10.20 0.63
N ALA A 265 0.36 9.60 0.21
CA ALA A 265 1.63 10.27 0.11
C ALA A 265 2.29 10.01 -1.23
N LEU A 266 2.94 11.03 -1.79
CA LEU A 266 3.84 10.90 -2.93
C LEU A 266 5.28 11.07 -2.45
N ILE A 267 6.17 10.20 -2.92
CA ILE A 267 7.54 10.05 -2.41
C ILE A 267 8.50 10.18 -3.57
N LYS A 268 9.32 11.23 -3.58
CA LYS A 268 10.40 11.47 -4.54
C LYS A 268 11.63 10.64 -4.19
N TRP A 269 11.50 9.32 -4.21
CA TRP A 269 12.58 8.41 -3.82
C TRP A 269 13.80 8.52 -4.74
N GLY A 270 13.60 8.92 -6.00
CA GLY A 270 14.70 9.17 -6.93
C GLY A 270 15.56 10.39 -6.60
N GLU A 271 15.09 11.26 -5.71
CA GLU A 271 15.83 12.41 -5.20
C GLU A 271 16.66 12.07 -3.93
N ASP A 272 16.59 10.84 -3.41
CA ASP A 272 17.46 10.40 -2.31
C ASP A 272 18.87 10.03 -2.83
N PRO A 273 19.92 10.80 -2.50
CA PRO A 273 21.27 10.56 -3.01
C PRO A 273 21.86 9.23 -2.51
N PHE A 274 21.33 8.66 -1.43
CA PHE A 274 21.77 7.39 -0.86
C PHE A 274 20.95 6.19 -1.37
N PHE A 275 19.92 6.43 -2.19
CA PHE A 275 19.12 5.34 -2.75
C PHE A 275 19.90 4.58 -3.83
N PHE A 276 20.69 5.30 -4.63
CA PHE A 276 21.43 4.78 -5.80
C PHE A 276 22.87 4.37 -5.50
N SER A 277 23.24 4.04 -4.25
CA SER A 277 24.64 3.74 -3.88
C SER A 277 25.24 2.46 -4.53
N SER A 278 24.69 1.97 -5.64
CA SER A 278 25.34 0.99 -6.50
C SER A 278 26.42 1.68 -7.36
N PRO A 279 27.66 1.16 -7.40
CA PRO A 279 28.76 1.73 -8.19
C PRO A 279 28.54 1.70 -9.71
N ASP A 280 27.53 0.97 -10.21
CA ASP A 280 27.28 0.79 -11.64
C ASP A 280 26.42 1.89 -12.29
N MET A 281 25.85 2.82 -11.50
CA MET A 281 25.05 3.96 -11.97
C MET A 281 25.81 5.30 -11.81
N ALA A 282 27.11 5.29 -12.12
CA ALA A 282 27.99 6.46 -11.99
C ALA A 282 27.90 7.45 -13.18
N ASP A 283 26.90 7.34 -14.05
CA ASP A 283 26.60 8.39 -15.02
C ASP A 283 25.61 9.36 -14.36
N GLY A 284 26.05 10.57 -14.05
CA GLY A 284 25.39 11.58 -13.19
C GLY A 284 24.02 12.10 -13.64
N THR A 285 23.22 11.27 -14.31
CA THR A 285 21.80 11.44 -14.55
C THR A 285 21.02 11.19 -13.26
N SER A 286 20.47 12.26 -12.68
CA SER A 286 19.49 12.17 -11.60
C SER A 286 18.29 11.38 -12.12
N THR A 287 18.11 10.14 -11.67
CA THR A 287 16.93 9.35 -11.98
C THR A 287 15.73 9.99 -11.29
N VAL A 288 14.75 10.43 -12.09
CA VAL A 288 13.45 10.83 -11.56
C VAL A 288 12.73 9.56 -11.15
N GLY A 289 12.39 9.46 -9.87
CA GLY A 289 11.66 8.32 -9.33
C GLY A 289 10.67 8.80 -8.30
N GLU A 290 9.39 8.60 -8.58
CA GLU A 290 8.29 8.91 -7.68
C GLU A 290 7.51 7.62 -7.35
N GLY A 291 7.12 7.49 -6.10
CA GLY A 291 6.28 6.41 -5.62
C GLY A 291 5.16 6.98 -4.76
N TYR A 292 4.32 6.09 -4.25
CA TYR A 292 3.27 6.45 -3.30
C TYR A 292 3.29 5.51 -2.09
N TYR A 293 2.70 5.98 -1.00
CA TYR A 293 2.09 5.10 -0.03
C TYR A 293 0.68 5.58 0.32
N THR A 294 -0.16 4.65 0.78
CA THR A 294 -1.50 4.97 1.27
C THR A 294 -1.79 4.22 2.57
N ILE A 295 -2.58 4.85 3.45
CA ILE A 295 -2.97 4.31 4.75
C ILE A 295 -4.46 4.52 4.93
N HIS A 296 -5.16 3.48 5.39
CA HIS A 296 -6.57 3.55 5.79
C HIS A 296 -6.77 2.90 7.14
N VAL A 297 -7.53 3.56 8.03
CA VAL A 297 -7.74 3.11 9.41
C VAL A 297 -9.23 3.09 9.76
N THR A 298 -9.69 1.92 10.19
CA THR A 298 -10.98 1.66 10.84
C THR A 298 -10.71 1.35 12.31
N PRO A 299 -10.86 2.32 13.24
CA PRO A 299 -10.37 2.18 14.61
C PRO A 299 -11.34 1.48 15.59
N GLU A 300 -12.55 1.14 15.16
CA GLU A 300 -13.57 0.56 16.03
C GLU A 300 -13.15 -0.76 16.67
N GLU A 301 -13.43 -0.91 17.95
CA GLU A 301 -13.11 -2.13 18.70
C GLU A 301 -13.93 -3.32 18.20
N GLY A 302 -13.30 -4.49 18.10
CA GLY A 302 -13.91 -5.73 17.62
C GLY A 302 -13.73 -5.99 16.11
N TRP A 303 -13.49 -4.95 15.31
CA TRP A 303 -13.16 -5.06 13.89
C TRP A 303 -12.12 -4.02 13.46
N SER A 304 -11.23 -3.64 14.39
CA SER A 304 -10.21 -2.64 14.10
C SER A 304 -9.27 -3.14 13.01
N TYR A 305 -9.02 -2.27 12.04
CA TYR A 305 -8.27 -2.58 10.85
C TYR A 305 -7.43 -1.38 10.41
N ALA A 306 -6.20 -1.65 9.99
CA ALA A 306 -5.40 -0.67 9.28
C ALA A 306 -4.71 -1.34 8.09
N SER A 307 -4.58 -0.61 7.00
CA SER A 307 -3.80 -1.01 5.84
C SER A 307 -2.69 0.00 5.59
N PHE A 308 -1.58 -0.51 5.07
CA PHE A 308 -0.52 0.29 4.48
C PHE A 308 -0.16 -0.35 3.14
N GLU A 309 -0.08 0.44 2.08
CA GLU A 309 0.37 -0.01 0.76
C GLU A 309 1.40 0.98 0.22
N CYS A 310 2.44 0.48 -0.45
CA CYS A 310 3.53 1.31 -0.97
C CYS A 310 4.17 0.66 -2.19
N ASN A 311 4.55 1.48 -3.17
CA ASN A 311 5.23 1.02 -4.38
C ASN A 311 6.67 1.52 -4.56
N VAL A 312 7.26 2.14 -3.52
CA VAL A 312 8.67 2.53 -3.57
C VAL A 312 9.53 1.27 -3.66
N PRO A 313 10.45 1.14 -4.65
CA PRO A 313 11.17 -0.11 -4.91
C PRO A 313 12.28 -0.36 -3.87
N LEU A 314 11.89 -0.80 -2.68
CA LEU A 314 12.82 -1.03 -1.57
C LEU A 314 13.59 -2.33 -1.79
N HIS A 315 14.82 -2.22 -2.28
CA HIS A 315 15.66 -3.39 -2.51
C HIS A 315 15.89 -4.17 -1.20
N PRO A 316 15.45 -5.44 -1.08
CA PRO A 316 15.54 -6.21 0.16
C PRO A 316 16.97 -6.44 0.68
N ASN A 317 17.97 -6.28 -0.20
CA ASN A 317 19.40 -6.47 0.09
C ASN A 317 20.17 -5.15 0.27
N ARG A 318 19.50 -3.98 0.32
CA ARG A 318 20.18 -2.71 0.59
C ARG A 318 20.91 -2.83 1.94
N PRO A 319 22.24 -2.60 1.99
CA PRO A 319 22.95 -2.62 3.26
C PRO A 319 22.33 -1.57 4.17
N SER A 320 22.03 -1.97 5.40
CA SER A 320 21.55 -1.06 6.45
C SER A 320 22.66 -0.05 6.75
N SER A 321 22.74 1.04 5.99
CA SER A 321 23.30 2.28 6.53
C SER A 321 22.46 2.65 7.74
N ALA A 322 23.08 3.17 8.80
CA ALA A 322 22.38 3.52 10.03
C ALA A 322 21.04 4.21 9.70
N PRO A 323 19.92 3.80 10.33
CA PRO A 323 18.60 4.33 10.00
C PRO A 323 18.59 5.83 10.23
N ASP A 324 18.84 6.60 9.18
CA ASP A 324 18.69 8.04 9.19
C ASP A 324 17.25 8.35 8.78
N ALA A 325 16.56 9.13 9.61
CA ALA A 325 15.22 9.63 9.32
C ALA A 325 15.16 10.42 8.00
N ASN A 326 16.31 10.86 7.49
CA ASN A 326 16.43 11.61 6.24
C ASN A 326 16.69 10.75 4.99
N THR A 327 16.68 9.42 5.09
CA THR A 327 16.87 8.54 3.91
C THR A 327 15.71 7.58 3.72
N ILE A 328 15.47 7.17 2.47
CA ILE A 328 14.44 6.18 2.16
C ILE A 328 14.75 4.90 2.97
N PRO A 329 13.79 4.33 3.73
CA PRO A 329 14.07 3.17 4.57
C PRO A 329 14.35 1.92 3.75
N ASP A 330 15.03 0.93 4.34
CA ASP A 330 14.98 -0.45 3.82
C ASP A 330 13.63 -1.11 4.14
N LEU A 331 13.35 -2.26 3.51
CA LEU A 331 12.10 -3.00 3.70
C LEU A 331 11.84 -3.37 5.17
N LYS A 332 12.89 -3.75 5.90
CA LYS A 332 12.79 -4.11 7.33
C LYS A 332 12.36 -2.90 8.15
N THR A 333 13.01 -1.76 7.96
CA THR A 333 12.76 -0.52 8.68
C THR A 333 11.37 0.02 8.35
N LEU A 334 10.93 -0.05 7.09
CA LEU A 334 9.58 0.30 6.69
C LEU A 334 8.54 -0.51 7.48
N VAL A 335 8.66 -1.85 7.48
CA VAL A 335 7.74 -2.72 8.22
C VAL A 335 7.76 -2.40 9.71
N GLN A 336 8.94 -2.15 10.30
CA GLN A 336 9.06 -1.77 11.71
C GLN A 336 8.34 -0.45 12.03
N ARG A 337 8.53 0.58 11.19
CA ARG A 337 7.88 1.89 11.36
C ARG A 337 6.36 1.77 11.26
N VAL A 338 5.83 1.05 10.27
CA VAL A 338 4.38 0.89 10.10
C VAL A 338 3.78 0.10 11.27
N VAL A 339 4.40 -1.02 11.66
CA VAL A 339 3.85 -1.89 12.71
C VAL A 339 3.98 -1.29 14.10
N SER A 340 4.97 -0.43 14.36
CA SER A 340 5.09 0.28 15.65
C SER A 340 3.98 1.31 15.84
N ILE A 341 3.52 1.95 14.76
CA ILE A 341 2.40 2.90 14.73
C ILE A 341 1.09 2.18 15.06
N PHE A 342 0.75 1.13 14.29
CA PHE A 342 -0.58 0.52 14.37
C PHE A 342 -0.72 -0.63 15.37
N GLN A 343 0.40 -1.18 15.86
CA GLN A 343 0.45 -2.20 16.92
C GLN A 343 -0.62 -3.31 16.79
N PRO A 344 -0.71 -4.00 15.65
CA PRO A 344 -1.71 -5.05 15.43
C PRO A 344 -1.56 -6.24 16.37
N GLY A 345 -2.67 -6.91 16.68
CA GLY A 345 -2.66 -8.27 17.20
C GLY A 345 -2.35 -9.31 16.12
N ARG A 346 -2.78 -9.06 14.88
CA ARG A 346 -2.52 -9.92 13.72
C ARG A 346 -2.21 -9.10 12.48
N LEU A 347 -1.30 -9.59 11.63
CA LEU A 347 -0.99 -8.94 10.37
C LEU A 347 -0.62 -9.93 9.27
N SER A 348 -0.87 -9.54 8.03
CA SER A 348 -0.33 -10.20 6.82
C SER A 348 0.45 -9.19 5.98
N LEU A 349 1.53 -9.66 5.37
CA LEU A 349 2.33 -8.90 4.42
C LEU A 349 2.26 -9.59 3.05
N THR A 350 2.02 -8.80 2.01
CA THR A 350 2.22 -9.16 0.61
C THR A 350 3.33 -8.29 0.05
N LEU A 351 4.22 -8.87 -0.74
CA LEU A 351 5.13 -8.11 -1.59
C LEU A 351 5.14 -8.72 -2.98
N PHE A 352 4.64 -7.95 -3.95
CA PHE A 352 4.74 -8.22 -5.38
C PHE A 352 5.98 -7.56 -5.93
N ILE A 353 6.77 -8.31 -6.71
CA ILE A 353 7.95 -7.80 -7.40
C ILE A 353 7.92 -8.34 -8.84
N SER A 354 8.08 -7.48 -9.85
CA SER A 354 8.25 -7.97 -11.22
C SER A 354 9.60 -8.67 -11.37
N SER A 355 9.59 -9.82 -12.04
CA SER A 355 10.79 -10.61 -12.32
C SER A 355 11.12 -10.48 -13.80
N GLU A 356 12.33 -10.03 -14.14
CA GLU A 356 12.84 -10.16 -15.51
C GLU A 356 13.18 -11.64 -15.76
N ASP A 357 12.88 -12.14 -16.97
CA ASP A 357 12.97 -13.56 -17.34
C ASP A 357 14.20 -14.25 -16.72
N ASN A 358 13.92 -15.27 -15.90
CA ASN A 358 14.82 -16.19 -15.18
C ASN A 358 16.23 -16.42 -15.78
N GLU A 359 17.11 -15.43 -15.74
CA GLU A 359 18.55 -15.67 -15.60
C GLU A 359 18.79 -15.84 -14.11
N SER A 360 18.63 -17.08 -13.66
CA SER A 360 19.08 -17.50 -12.35
C SER A 360 20.55 -17.14 -12.22
N ASP A 361 20.86 -16.06 -11.50
CA ASP A 361 22.17 -15.92 -10.88
C ASP A 361 22.33 -17.15 -10.00
N GLU A 362 23.06 -18.16 -10.48
CA GLU A 362 23.26 -19.49 -9.85
C GLU A 362 23.92 -19.40 -8.45
N THR A 363 24.04 -18.21 -7.87
CA THR A 363 24.69 -17.93 -6.59
C THR A 363 23.97 -16.88 -5.70
N GLY A 364 22.83 -16.30 -6.12
CA GLY A 364 22.14 -15.22 -5.39
C GLY A 364 20.87 -15.62 -4.62
N GLU A 365 20.54 -14.88 -3.55
CA GLU A 365 19.25 -14.99 -2.86
C GLU A 365 18.17 -14.24 -3.66
N SER A 366 17.05 -14.91 -3.96
CA SER A 366 15.96 -14.31 -4.74
C SER A 366 15.33 -13.10 -4.03
N PRO A 367 14.77 -12.12 -4.75
CA PRO A 367 14.07 -10.97 -4.15
C PRO A 367 13.00 -11.38 -3.12
N VAL A 368 12.28 -12.47 -3.41
CA VAL A 368 11.25 -13.06 -2.55
C VAL A 368 11.82 -13.61 -1.25
N GLU A 369 12.91 -14.36 -1.32
CA GLU A 369 13.58 -14.90 -0.13
C GLU A 369 14.12 -13.78 0.74
N ALA A 370 14.70 -12.76 0.10
CA ALA A 370 15.21 -11.59 0.77
C ALA A 370 14.09 -10.80 1.49
N ALA A 371 12.93 -10.66 0.85
CA ALA A 371 11.74 -10.08 1.46
C ALA A 371 11.24 -10.89 2.67
N GLN A 372 11.17 -12.22 2.53
CA GLN A 372 10.76 -13.11 3.61
C GLN A 372 11.69 -13.04 4.83
N ARG A 373 12.99 -12.87 4.59
CA ARG A 373 13.99 -12.61 5.62
C ARG A 373 13.80 -11.24 6.26
N ALA A 374 13.55 -10.19 5.47
CA ALA A 374 13.27 -8.84 5.97
C ALA A 374 12.01 -8.80 6.86
N PHE A 375 10.90 -9.43 6.43
CA PHE A 375 9.67 -9.54 7.23
C PHE A 375 9.92 -10.21 8.58
N ARG A 376 10.65 -11.33 8.58
CA ARG A 376 11.01 -12.03 9.81
C ARG A 376 11.91 -11.17 10.70
N ALA A 377 12.91 -10.50 10.13
CA ALA A 377 13.84 -9.65 10.88
C ALA A 377 13.13 -8.43 11.49
N ALA A 378 12.14 -7.87 10.80
CA ALA A 378 11.35 -6.75 11.27
C ALA A 378 10.46 -7.13 12.47
N LEU A 379 9.81 -8.29 12.41
CA LEU A 379 8.70 -8.63 13.31
C LEU A 379 9.03 -9.63 14.41
N CYS A 380 10.04 -10.48 14.20
CA CYS A 380 10.41 -11.52 15.16
C CYS A 380 11.58 -11.10 16.08
N ALA A 381 12.24 -9.96 15.83
CA ALA A 381 13.28 -9.44 16.71
C ALA A 381 12.64 -8.74 17.93
N SER A 382 13.23 -8.90 19.12
CA SER A 382 12.78 -8.17 20.31
C SER A 382 13.13 -6.69 20.16
N VAL A 383 12.13 -5.82 20.10
CA VAL A 383 12.35 -4.36 20.21
C VAL A 383 12.70 -4.06 21.66
N MET A 384 13.86 -3.46 21.93
CA MET A 384 14.12 -2.89 23.26
C MET A 384 13.34 -1.57 23.34
N GLU A 385 12.39 -1.46 24.27
CA GLU A 385 11.79 -0.15 24.60
C GLU A 385 12.86 0.73 25.25
N GLU A 386 13.31 1.79 24.57
CA GLU A 386 14.12 2.83 25.19
C GLU A 386 13.26 3.60 26.21
N LYS A 387 13.69 3.63 27.46
CA LYS A 387 13.07 4.48 28.49
C LYS A 387 13.26 5.95 28.12
N ILE A 388 12.17 6.66 27.87
CA ILE A 388 12.14 8.13 27.94
C ILE A 388 12.54 8.52 29.37
N PRO A 389 13.58 9.34 29.60
CA PRO A 389 13.95 9.76 30.95
C PRO A 389 12.86 10.70 31.48
N SER A 390 12.05 10.22 32.42
CA SER A 390 11.16 11.08 33.20
C SER A 390 12.03 12.01 34.05
N GLN A 391 11.98 13.33 33.77
CA GLN A 391 12.48 14.34 34.69
C GLN A 391 11.59 14.35 35.94
N THR A 392 11.98 13.62 36.98
CA THR A 392 11.40 13.76 38.31
C THR A 392 12.26 14.72 39.12
N ASN A 393 11.67 15.88 39.44
CA ASN A 393 12.21 16.85 40.38
C ASN A 393 12.57 16.18 41.72
N GLY A 394 13.80 16.42 42.17
CA GLY A 394 14.33 15.86 43.40
C GLY A 394 13.59 16.36 44.64
N THR A 395 13.18 15.42 45.49
CA THR A 395 13.11 15.60 46.94
C THR A 395 13.58 14.31 47.61
N ASN A 396 14.45 14.48 48.61
CA ASN A 396 15.21 13.43 49.31
C ASN A 396 14.32 12.41 50.03
N GLY A 397 14.73 11.13 50.04
CA GLY A 397 14.26 10.16 51.03
C GLY A 397 14.54 8.69 50.67
N GLU A 398 15.54 8.12 51.36
CA GLU A 398 15.71 6.70 51.75
C GLU A 398 15.96 5.62 50.67
N ILE A 399 17.13 4.99 50.80
CA ILE A 399 17.62 3.85 50.02
C ILE A 399 16.91 2.58 50.50
N SER A 400 16.16 1.94 49.61
CA SER A 400 15.80 0.52 49.72
C SER A 400 16.39 -0.21 48.51
N ASP A 401 17.31 -1.14 48.79
CA ASP A 401 17.90 -2.06 47.81
C ASP A 401 16.88 -3.14 47.46
N ASP A 402 16.07 -2.89 46.43
CA ASP A 402 15.32 -3.93 45.69
C ASP A 402 15.02 -3.39 44.28
N ASN A 403 16.05 -3.29 43.44
CA ASN A 403 15.91 -2.93 42.02
C ASN A 403 16.70 -3.89 41.13
N ALA A 404 16.23 -5.13 41.01
CA ALA A 404 16.51 -5.90 39.81
C ALA A 404 15.78 -5.23 38.63
N PRO A 405 16.46 -4.86 37.54
CA PRO A 405 15.79 -4.24 36.41
C PRO A 405 14.81 -5.27 35.80
N SER A 406 13.51 -5.02 35.93
CA SER A 406 12.50 -5.72 35.15
C SER A 406 12.72 -5.38 33.67
N GLN A 407 13.43 -6.27 32.96
CA GLN A 407 13.49 -6.25 31.50
C GLN A 407 12.06 -6.41 30.98
N LYS A 408 11.44 -5.31 30.55
CA LYS A 408 10.24 -5.41 29.71
C LYS A 408 10.67 -6.02 28.38
N VAL A 409 10.32 -7.29 28.18
CA VAL A 409 10.48 -7.97 26.90
C VAL A 409 9.56 -7.27 25.91
N GLY A 410 10.12 -6.65 24.87
CA GLY A 410 9.33 -5.99 23.83
C GLY A 410 8.40 -6.97 23.13
N LYS A 411 7.25 -6.46 22.67
CA LYS A 411 6.27 -7.19 21.88
C LYS A 411 6.96 -7.92 20.71
N ARG A 412 6.68 -9.22 20.55
CA ARG A 412 7.26 -10.07 19.51
C ARG A 412 6.16 -10.74 18.71
N TYR A 413 6.27 -10.72 17.38
CA TYR A 413 5.36 -11.46 16.53
C TYR A 413 5.90 -12.85 16.20
N ARG A 414 4.99 -13.83 16.12
CA ARG A 414 5.25 -15.18 15.66
C ARG A 414 4.70 -15.32 14.24
N ARG A 415 5.56 -15.71 13.31
CA ARG A 415 5.12 -16.03 11.93
C ARG A 415 4.23 -17.28 11.96
N THR A 416 3.04 -17.17 11.38
CA THR A 416 2.07 -18.26 11.25
C THR A 416 2.13 -18.96 9.90
N ASP A 417 2.33 -18.20 8.82
CA ASP A 417 2.44 -18.73 7.46
C ASP A 417 3.56 -18.01 6.69
N LYS A 418 4.18 -18.73 5.75
CA LYS A 418 5.13 -18.22 4.75
C LYS A 418 4.77 -18.90 3.44
N ILE A 419 4.42 -18.13 2.42
CA ILE A 419 4.07 -18.63 1.09
C ILE A 419 4.79 -17.77 0.06
N ASN A 420 5.38 -18.43 -0.93
CA ASN A 420 5.99 -17.78 -2.09
C ASN A 420 5.25 -18.29 -3.33
N TYR A 421 4.88 -17.38 -4.22
CA TYR A 421 4.34 -17.71 -5.55
C TYR A 421 5.24 -17.08 -6.60
N GLU A 422 5.51 -17.83 -7.66
CA GLU A 422 6.07 -17.34 -8.91
C GLU A 422 4.93 -17.35 -9.94
N PHE A 423 4.59 -16.17 -10.41
CA PHE A 423 3.71 -15.94 -11.55
C PHE A 423 4.62 -15.52 -12.71
N GLY A 424 4.26 -15.84 -13.95
CA GLY A 424 5.21 -15.74 -15.09
C GLY A 424 6.13 -14.51 -15.15
N ALA A 425 5.64 -13.30 -14.80
CA ALA A 425 6.44 -12.07 -14.76
C ALA A 425 6.53 -11.42 -13.36
N TYR A 426 6.05 -12.09 -12.32
CA TYR A 426 5.92 -11.54 -10.98
C TYR A 426 6.13 -12.60 -9.90
N ASP A 427 6.91 -12.25 -8.90
CA ASP A 427 6.98 -13.00 -7.68
C ASP A 427 6.17 -12.37 -6.55
N LEU A 428 5.60 -13.22 -5.69
CA LEU A 428 4.88 -12.83 -4.48
C LEU A 428 5.49 -13.47 -3.24
N ALA A 429 5.93 -12.64 -2.30
CA ALA A 429 6.17 -13.03 -0.91
C ALA A 429 4.94 -12.75 -0.05
N PHE A 430 4.28 -13.79 0.45
CA PHE A 430 3.22 -13.68 1.46
C PHE A 430 3.67 -14.22 2.81
N ALA A 431 3.36 -13.50 3.89
CA ALA A 431 3.58 -13.99 5.24
C ALA A 431 2.51 -13.46 6.20
N SER A 432 2.09 -14.29 7.15
CA SER A 432 1.16 -13.90 8.22
C SER A 432 1.85 -14.01 9.58
N PHE A 433 1.46 -13.15 10.51
CA PHE A 433 2.04 -13.02 11.84
C PHE A 433 0.96 -12.73 12.88
N GLU A 434 1.18 -13.25 14.09
CA GLU A 434 0.35 -12.98 15.27
C GLU A 434 1.23 -12.47 16.40
N LEU A 435 0.73 -11.53 17.19
CA LEU A 435 1.41 -11.06 18.39
C LEU A 435 1.52 -12.22 19.38
N SER A 436 2.73 -12.48 19.88
CA SER A 436 2.95 -13.56 20.83
C SER A 436 2.48 -13.11 22.21
N ASP A 437 1.46 -13.78 22.75
CA ASP A 437 1.10 -13.61 24.16
C ASP A 437 2.23 -14.18 25.03
N HIS A 438 2.97 -13.30 25.70
CA HIS A 438 3.78 -13.71 26.83
C HIS A 438 2.83 -14.05 27.99
N LYS A 439 2.47 -15.34 28.11
CA LYS A 439 1.93 -15.87 29.37
C LYS A 439 2.98 -15.86 30.46
#